data_AF-A0A9E0IST2-F1
#
_entry.id   AF-A0A9E0IST2-F1
#
_cell.length_a   1.000
_cell.length_b   1.000
_cell.length_c   1.000
_cell.angle_alpha   90.00
_cell.angle_beta   90.00
_cell.angle_gamma   90.00
#
_symmetry.space_group_name_H-M   'P 1'
#
loop_
_entity.id
_entity.type
_entity.pdbx_description
1 polymer ?
#
loop_
_entity_poly.entity_id
_entity_poly.type
_entity_poly.pdbx_seq_one_letter_code
_entity_poly.pdbx_strand_id
1 'polypeptide(L)'
;MVMALLTAAGAVSLAPGRPDLGGLLLLLLGTGLIVGAANTFNMVLERDIDCMMARTKNRPLPQRRMPVATAFGFGAVLAVASLPVLAAVHPLTAVIGLIALISYVLLYTPLKQHTHWATWIGAVPGALPVLMGWSAATGTIDAAGLAVFAVLFFWQIPHFHAIALYRTQEYKRAGLKTLPGERGERATRWQIGVFLVVQVAASLTLPVVGVTGTPYLVVAAVLGAFVLGQGLASVRHGGARWARGVFLASLVYLPVLFVAMVLDGRL
;
A
#
# COMPACT_ATOMS: atom_id res chain seq x y z
N MET A 1 1.95 -3.39 8.45
CA MET A 1 0.92 -3.58 9.47
C MET A 1 0.31 -2.26 9.91
N VAL A 2 1.04 -1.37 10.61
CA VAL A 2 0.51 -0.09 11.09
C VAL A 2 -0.22 0.72 10.02
N MET A 3 0.41 0.94 8.86
CA MET A 3 -0.24 1.67 7.76
C MET A 3 -1.56 1.04 7.29
N ALA A 4 -1.64 -0.29 7.20
CA ALA A 4 -2.87 -0.97 6.78
C ALA A 4 -4.01 -0.82 7.81
N LEU A 5 -3.66 -0.83 9.10
CA LEU A 5 -4.62 -0.57 10.17
C LEU A 5 -5.11 0.88 10.15
N LEU A 6 -4.19 1.84 9.97
CA LEU A 6 -4.53 3.25 9.88
C LEU A 6 -5.37 3.58 8.65
N THR A 7 -5.08 2.98 7.49
CA THR A 7 -5.86 3.21 6.27
C THR A 7 -7.24 2.55 6.34
N ALA A 8 -7.36 1.36 6.96
CA ALA A 8 -8.65 0.74 7.23
C ALA A 8 -9.49 1.59 8.20
N ALA A 9 -8.92 2.02 9.33
CA ALA A 9 -9.61 2.88 10.29
C ALA A 9 -9.98 4.24 9.70
N GLY A 10 -9.06 4.85 8.92
CA GLY A 10 -9.32 6.10 8.21
C GLY A 10 -10.48 5.95 7.23
N ALA A 11 -10.53 4.86 6.45
CA ALA A 11 -11.64 4.60 5.53
C ALA A 11 -12.98 4.42 6.26
N VAL A 12 -13.00 3.76 7.42
CA VAL A 12 -14.21 3.70 8.27
C VAL A 12 -14.68 5.09 8.68
N SER A 13 -13.76 5.99 9.06
CA SER A 13 -14.13 7.35 9.48
C SER A 13 -14.68 8.24 8.36
N LEU A 14 -14.38 7.90 7.11
CA LEU A 14 -14.79 8.62 5.90
C LEU A 14 -16.08 8.08 5.28
N ALA A 15 -16.55 6.92 5.72
CA ALA A 15 -17.73 6.27 5.18
C ALA A 15 -19.01 6.84 5.81
N PRO A 16 -20.14 6.85 5.07
CA PRO A 16 -21.44 7.36 5.56
C PRO A 16 -22.10 6.51 6.67
N GLY A 17 -21.44 5.43 7.07
CA GLY A 17 -21.82 4.57 8.18
C GLY A 17 -20.63 4.37 9.12
N ARG A 18 -20.90 3.93 10.35
CA ARG A 18 -19.83 3.60 11.29
C ARG A 18 -20.18 2.29 11.99
N PRO A 19 -19.29 1.28 11.96
CA PRO A 19 -19.43 0.15 12.85
C PRO A 19 -19.37 0.67 14.29
N ASP A 20 -20.02 -0.04 15.20
CA ASP A 20 -19.86 0.21 16.63
C ASP A 20 -18.40 -0.07 17.05
N LEU A 21 -18.06 0.28 18.30
CA LEU A 21 -16.71 0.07 18.81
C LEU A 21 -16.27 -1.41 18.70
N GLY A 22 -17.21 -2.35 18.92
CA GLY A 22 -16.98 -3.78 18.74
C GLY A 22 -16.59 -4.12 17.30
N GLY A 23 -17.38 -3.69 16.31
CA GLY A 23 -17.10 -3.89 14.89
C GLY A 23 -15.78 -3.25 14.44
N LEU A 24 -15.44 -2.05 14.93
CA LEU A 24 -14.14 -1.42 14.64
C LEU A 24 -12.97 -2.23 15.21
N LEU A 25 -13.08 -2.71 16.45
CA LEU A 25 -12.03 -3.54 17.08
C LEU A 25 -11.86 -4.87 16.35
N LEU A 26 -12.97 -5.52 15.95
CA LEU A 26 -12.93 -6.73 15.13
C LEU A 26 -12.32 -6.49 13.76
N LEU A 27 -12.62 -5.36 13.10
CA LEU A 27 -12.00 -4.97 11.83
C LEU A 27 -10.49 -4.83 11.98
N LEU A 28 -10.03 -4.11 13.01
CA LEU A 28 -8.61 -3.90 13.26
C LEU A 28 -7.89 -5.21 13.61
N LEU A 29 -8.52 -6.07 14.42
CA LEU A 29 -8.00 -7.39 14.74
C LEU A 29 -7.90 -8.25 13.48
N GLY A 30 -8.98 -8.40 12.71
CA GLY A 30 -9.02 -9.20 11.50
C GLY A 30 -8.03 -8.70 10.44
N THR A 31 -7.93 -7.38 10.26
CA THR A 31 -6.95 -6.75 9.37
C THR A 31 -5.52 -7.00 9.84
N GLY A 32 -5.27 -6.93 11.16
CA GLY A 32 -3.98 -7.26 11.76
C GLY A 32 -3.58 -8.71 11.52
N LEU A 33 -4.51 -9.65 11.75
CA LEU A 33 -4.31 -11.08 11.52
C LEU A 33 -4.00 -11.38 10.05
N ILE A 34 -4.81 -10.86 9.12
CA ILE A 34 -4.64 -11.17 7.69
C ILE A 34 -3.38 -10.55 7.09
N VAL A 35 -3.04 -9.32 7.50
CA VAL A 35 -1.78 -8.68 7.12
C VAL A 35 -0.60 -9.40 7.77
N GLY A 36 -0.74 -9.87 9.00
CA GLY A 36 0.25 -10.71 9.68
C GLY A 36 0.51 -12.03 8.95
N ALA A 37 -0.55 -12.70 8.50
CA ALA A 37 -0.47 -13.89 7.66
C ALA A 37 0.27 -13.61 6.34
N ALA A 38 -0.13 -12.55 5.62
CA ALA A 38 0.47 -12.17 4.35
C ALA A 38 1.98 -11.88 4.48
N ASN A 39 2.39 -11.16 5.53
CA ASN A 39 3.80 -10.89 5.81
C ASN A 39 4.57 -12.17 6.18
N THR A 40 3.96 -13.06 6.96
CA THR A 40 4.56 -14.34 7.33
C THR A 40 4.82 -15.20 6.09
N PHE A 41 3.82 -15.36 5.23
CA PHE A 41 3.98 -16.12 3.98
C PHE A 41 4.98 -15.47 3.03
N ASN A 42 5.00 -14.13 2.93
CA ASN A 42 6.01 -13.43 2.16
C ASN A 42 7.43 -13.71 2.66
N MET A 43 7.67 -13.72 3.97
CA MET A 43 8.97 -14.10 4.53
C MET A 43 9.33 -15.57 4.27
N VAL A 44 8.34 -16.47 4.26
CA VAL A 44 8.55 -17.88 3.91
C VAL A 44 8.99 -18.04 2.45
N LEU A 45 8.31 -17.34 1.54
CA LEU A 45 8.60 -17.39 0.10
C LEU A 45 9.92 -16.67 -0.27
N GLU A 46 10.23 -15.56 0.40
CA GLU A 46 11.41 -14.73 0.10
C GLU A 46 12.65 -15.12 0.92
N ARG A 47 12.61 -16.20 1.72
CA ARG A 47 13.67 -16.54 2.68
C ARG A 47 15.09 -16.55 2.07
N ASP A 48 15.22 -17.04 0.84
CA ASP A 48 16.52 -17.18 0.16
C ASP A 48 16.97 -15.84 -0.45
N ILE A 49 16.02 -15.04 -0.95
CA ILE A 49 16.27 -13.68 -1.46
C ILE A 49 16.67 -12.75 -0.31
N ASP A 50 16.01 -12.90 0.84
CA ASP A 50 16.24 -12.08 2.01
C ASP A 50 17.68 -12.20 2.53
N CYS A 51 18.34 -13.35 2.34
CA CYS A 51 19.77 -13.53 2.63
C CYS A 51 20.67 -12.57 1.86
N MET A 52 20.23 -12.12 0.68
CA MET A 52 21.01 -11.27 -0.24
C MET A 52 20.80 -9.77 0.00
N MET A 53 19.87 -9.39 0.86
CA MET A 53 19.47 -8.00 1.08
C MET A 53 19.93 -7.48 2.45
N ALA A 54 20.57 -6.30 2.47
CA ALA A 54 21.12 -5.74 3.72
C ALA A 54 20.04 -5.50 4.78
N ARG A 55 18.83 -5.14 4.34
CA ARG A 55 17.68 -4.87 5.22
C ARG A 55 17.05 -6.13 5.81
N THR A 56 17.08 -7.26 5.12
CA THR A 56 16.26 -8.43 5.47
C THR A 56 17.06 -9.69 5.81
N LYS A 57 18.38 -9.70 5.58
CA LYS A 57 19.29 -10.79 5.98
C LYS A 57 19.25 -11.14 7.47
N ASN A 58 18.78 -10.22 8.31
CA ASN A 58 18.67 -10.41 9.75
C ASN A 58 17.32 -10.97 10.21
N ARG A 59 16.37 -11.24 9.29
CA ARG A 59 15.08 -11.85 9.63
C ARG A 59 15.26 -13.29 10.17
N PRO A 60 14.28 -13.84 10.91
CA PRO A 60 14.40 -15.16 11.52
C PRO A 60 14.66 -16.30 10.53
N LEU A 61 13.99 -16.31 9.38
CA LEU A 61 14.10 -17.39 8.38
C LEU A 61 15.44 -17.40 7.63
N PRO A 62 15.97 -16.28 7.09
CA PRO A 62 17.32 -16.21 6.52
C PRO A 62 18.42 -16.69 7.48
N GLN A 63 18.30 -16.34 8.76
CA GLN A 63 19.25 -16.75 9.80
C GLN A 63 19.02 -18.16 10.34
N ARG A 64 18.02 -18.90 9.82
CA ARG A 64 17.63 -20.23 10.28
C ARG A 64 17.32 -20.30 11.79
N ARG A 65 16.88 -19.18 12.39
CA ARG A 65 16.47 -19.10 13.81
C ARG A 65 15.12 -19.77 14.08
N MET A 66 14.38 -20.12 13.03
CA MET A 66 13.08 -20.80 13.11
C MET A 66 12.91 -21.73 11.91
N PRO A 67 12.32 -22.92 12.08
CA PRO A 67 11.97 -23.80 10.97
C PRO A 67 10.92 -23.16 10.04
N VAL A 68 11.05 -23.38 8.74
CA VAL A 68 10.09 -22.88 7.74
C VAL A 68 8.66 -23.39 8.01
N ALA A 69 8.53 -24.66 8.39
CA ALA A 69 7.23 -25.27 8.71
C ALA A 69 6.53 -24.55 9.87
N THR A 70 7.27 -24.12 10.89
CA THR A 70 6.73 -23.35 12.03
C THR A 70 6.21 -21.98 11.57
N ALA A 71 6.99 -21.26 10.77
CA ALA A 71 6.56 -19.97 10.23
C ALA A 71 5.33 -20.13 9.31
N PHE A 72 5.32 -21.15 8.45
CA PHE A 72 4.17 -21.45 7.59
C PHE A 72 2.91 -21.77 8.41
N GLY A 73 3.03 -22.64 9.42
CA GLY A 73 1.93 -22.98 10.33
C GLY A 73 1.38 -21.76 11.06
N PHE A 74 2.25 -20.88 11.56
CA PHE A 74 1.84 -19.61 12.17
C PHE A 74 1.06 -18.73 11.18
N GLY A 75 1.57 -18.55 9.95
CA GLY A 75 0.87 -17.81 8.90
C GLY A 75 -0.49 -18.40 8.55
N ALA A 76 -0.60 -19.72 8.47
CA ALA A 76 -1.85 -20.43 8.21
C ALA A 76 -2.88 -20.24 9.33
N VAL A 77 -2.46 -20.33 10.60
CA VAL A 77 -3.34 -20.06 11.74
C VAL A 77 -3.86 -18.62 11.70
N LEU A 78 -3.00 -17.63 11.44
CA LEU A 78 -3.42 -16.23 11.30
C LEU A 78 -4.41 -16.03 10.15
N ALA A 79 -4.16 -16.65 8.99
CA ALA A 79 -5.05 -16.55 7.83
C ALA A 79 -6.43 -17.13 8.14
N VAL A 80 -6.49 -18.36 8.65
CA VAL A 80 -7.75 -19.04 9.00
C VAL A 80 -8.50 -18.28 10.09
N ALA A 81 -7.81 -17.76 11.10
CA ALA A 81 -8.44 -16.96 12.16
C ALA A 81 -8.95 -15.61 11.67
N SER A 82 -8.30 -15.00 10.68
CA SER A 82 -8.67 -13.67 10.19
C SER A 82 -10.03 -13.63 9.48
N LEU A 83 -10.39 -14.68 8.72
CA LEU A 83 -11.58 -14.65 7.87
C LEU A 83 -12.89 -14.63 8.66
N PRO A 84 -13.09 -15.48 9.70
CA PRO A 84 -14.29 -15.40 10.55
C PRO A 84 -14.38 -14.07 11.29
N VAL A 85 -13.26 -13.52 11.77
CA VAL A 85 -13.22 -12.23 12.45
C VAL A 85 -13.66 -11.10 11.51
N LEU A 86 -13.18 -11.09 10.27
CA LEU A 86 -13.61 -10.11 9.26
C LEU A 86 -15.06 -10.34 8.82
N ALA A 87 -15.51 -11.59 8.73
CA ALA A 87 -16.87 -11.92 8.32
C ALA A 87 -17.91 -11.53 9.38
N ALA A 88 -17.51 -11.55 10.66
CA ALA A 88 -18.32 -11.05 11.78
C ALA A 88 -18.51 -9.52 11.72
N VAL A 89 -17.61 -8.78 11.07
CA VAL A 89 -17.81 -7.36 10.76
C VAL A 89 -18.72 -7.23 9.54
N HIS A 90 -18.30 -7.79 8.41
CA HIS A 90 -19.12 -7.87 7.21
C HIS A 90 -18.57 -8.92 6.22
N PRO A 91 -19.42 -9.75 5.56
CA PRO A 91 -18.95 -10.77 4.61
C PRO A 91 -18.11 -10.21 3.45
N LEU A 92 -18.50 -9.05 2.91
CA LEU A 92 -17.74 -8.39 1.83
C LEU A 92 -16.32 -8.01 2.27
N THR A 93 -16.16 -7.53 3.51
CA THR A 93 -14.86 -7.19 4.08
C THR A 93 -13.95 -8.41 4.17
N ALA A 94 -14.50 -9.57 4.56
CA ALA A 94 -13.76 -10.83 4.57
C ALA A 94 -13.30 -11.26 3.17
N VAL A 95 -14.17 -11.13 2.16
CA VAL A 95 -13.83 -11.43 0.76
C VAL A 95 -12.71 -10.52 0.25
N ILE A 96 -12.80 -9.21 0.51
CA ILE A 96 -11.75 -8.25 0.14
C ILE A 96 -10.42 -8.61 0.83
N GLY A 97 -10.47 -8.94 2.13
CA GLY A 97 -9.30 -9.39 2.87
C GLY A 97 -8.67 -10.65 2.27
N LEU A 98 -9.49 -11.64 1.91
CA LEU A 98 -9.02 -12.87 1.27
C LEU A 98 -8.36 -12.59 -0.09
N ILE A 99 -8.96 -11.71 -0.91
CA ILE A 99 -8.37 -11.27 -2.18
C ILE A 99 -7.03 -10.58 -1.92
N ALA A 100 -6.93 -9.74 -0.89
CA ALA A 100 -5.68 -9.08 -0.52
C ALA A 100 -4.60 -10.10 -0.13
N LEU A 101 -4.93 -11.10 0.69
CA LEU A 101 -4.01 -12.16 1.09
C LEU A 101 -3.52 -12.96 -0.12
N ILE A 102 -4.45 -13.46 -0.94
CA ILE A 102 -4.14 -14.29 -2.12
C ILE A 102 -3.31 -13.52 -3.13
N SER A 103 -3.73 -12.30 -3.49
CA SER A 103 -2.99 -11.48 -4.47
C SER A 103 -1.62 -11.05 -3.95
N TYR A 104 -1.45 -10.80 -2.64
CA TYR A 104 -0.14 -10.49 -2.08
C TYR A 104 0.82 -11.68 -2.09
N VAL A 105 0.34 -12.86 -1.68
CA VAL A 105 1.18 -14.05 -1.48
C VAL A 105 1.41 -14.80 -2.79
N LEU A 106 0.34 -15.06 -3.55
CA LEU A 106 0.41 -15.92 -4.74
C LEU A 106 0.70 -15.16 -6.04
N LEU A 107 0.43 -13.85 -6.10
CA LEU A 107 0.71 -13.03 -7.29
C LEU A 107 1.92 -12.13 -7.06
N TYR A 108 1.79 -11.14 -6.17
CA TYR A 108 2.80 -10.10 -5.99
C TYR A 108 4.17 -10.66 -5.57
N THR A 109 4.21 -11.48 -4.52
CA THR A 109 5.46 -12.00 -3.94
C THR A 109 6.32 -12.73 -4.98
N PRO A 110 5.85 -13.77 -5.70
CA PRO A 110 6.67 -14.45 -6.70
C PRO A 110 6.99 -13.54 -7.90
N LEU A 111 6.05 -12.69 -8.34
CA LEU A 111 6.26 -11.85 -9.53
C LEU A 111 7.41 -10.86 -9.37
N LYS A 112 7.84 -10.51 -8.15
CA LYS A 112 9.02 -9.66 -7.92
C LYS A 112 10.29 -10.19 -8.58
N GLN A 113 10.43 -11.51 -8.74
CA GLN A 113 11.58 -12.13 -9.39
C GLN A 113 11.38 -12.34 -10.90
N HIS A 114 10.16 -12.19 -11.40
CA HIS A 114 9.82 -12.50 -12.79
C HIS A 114 9.52 -11.26 -13.64
N THR A 115 9.01 -10.18 -13.06
CA THR A 115 8.61 -9.00 -13.83
C THR A 115 8.59 -7.71 -13.02
N HIS A 116 8.93 -6.60 -13.68
CA HIS A 116 8.77 -5.26 -13.09
C HIS A 116 7.30 -4.87 -12.85
N TRP A 117 6.34 -5.59 -13.43
CA TRP A 117 4.91 -5.39 -13.18
C TRP A 117 4.49 -5.75 -11.75
N ALA A 118 5.35 -6.44 -10.98
CA ALA A 118 5.10 -6.74 -9.58
C ALA A 118 4.77 -5.49 -8.74
N THR A 119 5.36 -4.32 -9.04
CA THR A 119 5.01 -3.07 -8.33
C THR A 119 3.52 -2.72 -8.47
N TRP A 120 2.95 -2.86 -9.66
CA TRP A 120 1.55 -2.57 -9.94
C TRP A 120 0.63 -3.58 -9.26
N ILE A 121 0.95 -4.86 -9.41
CA ILE A 121 0.17 -5.95 -8.84
C ILE A 121 0.21 -5.90 -7.31
N GLY A 122 1.34 -5.51 -6.72
CA GLY A 122 1.49 -5.35 -5.28
C GLY A 122 0.81 -4.11 -4.70
N ALA A 123 0.59 -3.06 -5.51
CA ALA A 123 -0.16 -1.89 -5.07
C ALA A 123 -1.63 -2.22 -4.79
N VAL A 124 -2.21 -3.20 -5.51
CA VAL A 124 -3.60 -3.64 -5.28
C VAL A 124 -3.81 -4.14 -3.83
N PRO A 125 -3.18 -5.24 -3.36
CA PRO A 125 -3.34 -5.69 -1.98
C PRO A 125 -2.83 -4.67 -0.96
N GLY A 126 -1.90 -3.79 -1.34
CA GLY A 126 -1.44 -2.71 -0.49
C GLY A 126 -2.51 -1.64 -0.22
N ALA A 127 -3.44 -1.43 -1.16
CA ALA A 127 -4.52 -0.46 -1.05
C ALA A 127 -5.86 -1.07 -0.59
N LEU A 128 -6.06 -2.39 -0.72
CA LEU A 128 -7.29 -3.07 -0.31
C LEU A 128 -7.73 -2.87 1.16
N PRO A 129 -6.84 -2.61 2.15
CA PRO A 129 -7.29 -2.25 3.50
C PRO A 129 -8.23 -1.04 3.55
N VAL A 130 -8.13 -0.11 2.60
CA VAL A 130 -9.10 1.00 2.46
C VAL A 130 -10.49 0.48 2.14
N LEU A 131 -10.61 -0.42 1.16
CA LEU A 131 -11.90 -1.02 0.81
C LEU A 131 -12.41 -1.97 1.90
N MET A 132 -11.52 -2.60 2.67
CA MET A 132 -11.92 -3.35 3.86
C MET A 132 -12.58 -2.43 4.89
N GLY A 133 -11.97 -1.28 5.20
CA GLY A 133 -12.56 -0.30 6.10
C GLY A 133 -13.87 0.29 5.57
N TRP A 134 -13.91 0.65 4.29
CA TRP A 134 -15.11 1.19 3.65
C TRP A 134 -16.28 0.20 3.68
N SER A 135 -16.04 -1.04 3.25
CA SER A 135 -17.06 -2.09 3.22
C SER A 135 -17.49 -2.53 4.63
N ALA A 136 -16.63 -2.41 5.64
CA ALA A 136 -16.99 -2.68 7.02
C ALA A 136 -18.02 -1.67 7.56
N ALA A 137 -17.97 -0.44 7.07
CA ALA A 137 -18.90 0.63 7.43
C ALA A 137 -20.18 0.66 6.58
N THR A 138 -20.07 0.36 5.28
CA THR A 138 -21.15 0.56 4.30
C THR A 138 -21.79 -0.73 3.80
N GLY A 139 -21.11 -1.87 3.94
CA GLY A 139 -21.49 -3.14 3.32
C GLY A 139 -21.32 -3.18 1.79
N THR A 140 -20.76 -2.14 1.15
CA THR A 140 -20.69 -2.02 -0.31
C THR A 140 -19.30 -1.59 -0.80
N ILE A 141 -19.11 -1.58 -2.12
CA ILE A 141 -17.99 -0.92 -2.82
C ILE A 141 -18.63 0.05 -3.80
N ASP A 142 -18.64 1.33 -3.45
CA ASP A 142 -19.20 2.41 -4.25
C ASP A 142 -18.09 3.32 -4.83
N ALA A 143 -18.49 4.36 -5.56
CA ALA A 143 -17.56 5.29 -6.18
C ALA A 143 -16.70 6.04 -5.16
N ALA A 144 -17.25 6.35 -3.99
CA ALA A 144 -16.55 7.06 -2.93
C ALA A 144 -15.46 6.18 -2.29
N GLY A 145 -15.76 4.92 -1.96
CA GLY A 145 -14.78 3.95 -1.49
C GLY A 145 -13.68 3.66 -2.50
N LEU A 146 -14.04 3.55 -3.80
CA LEU A 146 -13.08 3.40 -4.88
C LEU A 146 -12.18 4.64 -5.06
N ALA A 147 -12.70 5.84 -4.82
CA ALA A 147 -11.91 7.06 -4.89
C ALA A 147 -10.84 7.10 -3.79
N VAL A 148 -11.20 6.76 -2.53
CA VAL A 148 -10.21 6.67 -1.44
C VAL A 148 -9.18 5.56 -1.70
N PHE A 149 -9.63 4.42 -2.25
CA PHE A 149 -8.73 3.34 -2.68
C PHE A 149 -7.75 3.83 -3.75
N ALA A 150 -8.22 4.56 -4.75
CA ALA A 150 -7.41 5.09 -5.84
C ALA A 150 -6.31 6.03 -5.33
N VAL A 151 -6.60 6.88 -4.33
CA VAL A 151 -5.60 7.75 -3.71
C VAL A 151 -4.44 6.92 -3.14
N LEU A 152 -4.74 5.88 -2.36
CA LEU A 152 -3.71 5.03 -1.77
C LEU A 152 -2.97 4.22 -2.83
N PHE A 153 -3.70 3.62 -3.78
CA PHE A 153 -3.15 2.81 -4.87
C PHE A 153 -2.16 3.61 -5.74
N PHE A 154 -2.57 4.77 -6.23
CA PHE A 154 -1.73 5.57 -7.12
C PHE A 154 -0.55 6.21 -6.39
N TRP A 155 -0.70 6.56 -5.11
CA TRP A 155 0.41 7.10 -4.31
C TRP A 155 1.57 6.12 -4.18
N GLN A 156 1.29 4.82 -4.10
CA GLN A 156 2.31 3.79 -3.95
C GLN A 156 3.27 3.70 -5.14
N ILE A 157 2.79 4.01 -6.34
CA ILE A 157 3.56 3.82 -7.58
C ILE A 157 4.80 4.73 -7.65
N PRO A 158 4.69 6.07 -7.58
CA PRO A 158 5.87 6.94 -7.60
C PRO A 158 6.76 6.70 -6.37
N HIS A 159 6.15 6.37 -5.21
CA HIS A 159 6.87 6.01 -3.99
C HIS A 159 7.79 4.79 -4.19
N PHE A 160 7.24 3.67 -4.68
CA PHE A 160 8.02 2.45 -4.87
C PHE A 160 8.99 2.54 -6.04
N HIS A 161 8.64 3.25 -7.13
CA HIS A 161 9.58 3.51 -8.21
C HIS A 161 10.76 4.40 -7.79
N ALA A 162 10.53 5.38 -6.91
CA ALA A 162 11.60 6.16 -6.33
C ALA A 162 12.57 5.29 -5.53
N ILE A 163 12.05 4.39 -4.66
CA ILE A 163 12.88 3.42 -3.92
C ILE A 163 13.65 2.51 -4.86
N ALA A 164 12.97 1.95 -5.87
CA ALA A 164 13.60 1.10 -6.87
C ALA A 164 14.75 1.82 -7.57
N LEU A 165 14.59 3.10 -7.90
CA LEU A 165 15.61 3.88 -8.61
C LEU A 165 16.86 4.08 -7.75
N TYR A 166 16.73 4.61 -6.53
CA TYR A 166 17.90 4.88 -5.70
C TYR A 166 18.53 3.62 -5.06
N ARG A 167 17.82 2.48 -5.05
CA ARG A 167 18.33 1.16 -4.62
C ARG A 167 18.52 0.16 -5.75
N THR A 168 18.61 0.61 -7.01
CA THR A 168 18.65 -0.28 -8.18
C THR A 168 19.69 -1.40 -8.05
N GLN A 169 20.90 -1.08 -7.56
CA GLN A 169 21.98 -2.05 -7.44
C GLN A 169 21.72 -3.13 -6.37
N GLU A 170 21.08 -2.77 -5.25
CA GLU A 170 20.70 -3.73 -4.21
C GLU A 170 19.65 -4.71 -4.75
N TYR A 171 18.63 -4.20 -5.46
CA TYR A 171 17.60 -5.03 -6.08
C TYR A 171 18.16 -5.97 -7.15
N LYS A 172 19.07 -5.48 -8.00
CA LYS A 172 19.73 -6.31 -9.02
C LYS A 172 20.53 -7.45 -8.40
N ARG A 173 21.29 -7.19 -7.34
CA ARG A 173 22.07 -8.23 -6.63
C ARG A 173 21.19 -9.29 -5.99
N ALA A 174 20.01 -8.92 -5.53
CA ALA A 174 19.01 -9.84 -4.97
C ALA A 174 18.17 -10.56 -6.04
N GLY A 175 18.43 -10.36 -7.33
CA GLY A 175 17.68 -10.99 -8.43
C GLY A 175 16.26 -10.43 -8.62
N LEU A 176 15.95 -9.26 -8.06
CA LEU A 176 14.63 -8.66 -8.13
C LEU A 176 14.46 -7.83 -9.41
N LYS A 177 13.34 -8.07 -10.11
CA LYS A 177 12.96 -7.42 -11.37
C LYS A 177 12.23 -6.12 -11.07
N THR A 178 12.98 -5.02 -11.10
CA THR A 178 12.43 -3.68 -10.88
C THR A 178 12.42 -2.86 -12.17
N LEU A 179 11.54 -1.87 -12.26
CA LEU A 179 11.45 -1.01 -13.45
C LEU A 179 12.80 -0.38 -13.87
N PRO A 180 13.64 0.18 -12.98
CA PRO A 180 14.94 0.70 -13.39
C PRO A 180 15.93 -0.40 -13.79
N GLY A 181 15.76 -1.62 -13.26
CA GLY A 181 16.55 -2.77 -13.64
C GLY A 181 16.24 -3.28 -15.05
N GLU A 182 14.97 -3.29 -15.42
CA GLU A 182 14.47 -3.90 -16.67
C GLU A 182 14.28 -2.90 -17.82
N ARG A 183 13.87 -1.66 -17.52
CA ARG A 183 13.55 -0.61 -18.51
C ARG A 183 14.46 0.62 -18.40
N GLY A 184 15.39 0.62 -17.45
CA GLY A 184 16.33 1.70 -17.23
C GLY A 184 15.77 2.89 -16.44
N GLU A 185 16.68 3.77 -16.04
CA GLU A 185 16.35 4.90 -15.17
C GLU A 185 15.42 5.90 -15.85
N ARG A 186 15.64 6.20 -17.14
CA ARG A 186 14.81 7.17 -17.90
C ARG A 186 13.33 6.78 -17.87
N ALA A 187 13.01 5.52 -18.18
CA ALA A 187 11.63 5.03 -18.14
C ALA A 187 11.03 5.12 -16.73
N THR A 188 11.84 4.81 -15.71
CA THR A 188 11.43 4.90 -14.30
C THR A 188 11.12 6.33 -13.88
N ARG A 189 11.93 7.31 -14.28
CA ARG A 189 11.65 8.72 -13.99
C ARG A 189 10.36 9.21 -14.64
N TRP A 190 10.13 8.84 -15.90
CA TRP A 190 8.89 9.18 -16.59
C TRP A 190 7.67 8.58 -15.89
N GLN A 191 7.74 7.31 -15.48
CA GLN A 191 6.68 6.66 -14.70
C GLN A 191 6.43 7.36 -13.36
N ILE A 192 7.49 7.77 -12.64
CA ILE A 192 7.36 8.60 -11.44
C ILE A 192 6.62 9.90 -11.77
N GLY A 193 7.06 10.66 -12.77
CA GLY A 193 6.45 11.93 -13.14
C GLY A 193 4.96 11.81 -13.51
N VAL A 194 4.62 10.83 -14.34
CA VAL A 194 3.22 10.55 -14.75
C VAL A 194 2.38 10.21 -13.52
N PHE A 195 2.84 9.29 -12.67
CA PHE A 195 2.03 8.87 -11.53
C PHE A 195 2.01 9.86 -10.36
N LEU A 196 2.93 10.82 -10.31
CA LEU A 196 2.77 12.00 -9.46
C LEU A 196 1.60 12.89 -9.92
N VAL A 197 1.36 13.01 -11.23
CA VAL A 197 0.17 13.71 -11.75
C VAL A 197 -1.08 12.90 -11.46
N VAL A 198 -1.06 11.59 -11.72
CA VAL A 198 -2.22 10.71 -11.48
C VAL A 198 -2.61 10.66 -10.01
N GLN A 199 -1.66 10.54 -9.07
CA GLN A 199 -2.01 10.53 -7.64
C GLN A 199 -2.63 11.86 -7.18
N VAL A 200 -2.20 13.00 -7.75
CA VAL A 200 -2.75 14.32 -7.40
C VAL A 200 -4.13 14.46 -8.01
N ALA A 201 -4.34 14.04 -9.25
CA ALA A 201 -5.67 13.98 -9.84
C ALA A 201 -6.61 13.11 -8.99
N ALA A 202 -6.16 11.91 -8.57
CA ALA A 202 -6.94 11.03 -7.71
C ALA A 202 -7.30 11.70 -6.38
N SER A 203 -6.36 12.38 -5.70
CA SER A 203 -6.67 13.04 -4.41
C SER A 203 -7.63 14.20 -4.55
N LEU A 204 -7.63 14.92 -5.68
CA LEU A 204 -8.57 16.01 -5.96
C LEU A 204 -9.98 15.52 -6.34
N THR A 205 -10.19 14.22 -6.56
CA THR A 205 -11.53 13.67 -6.83
C THR A 205 -12.39 13.54 -5.57
N LEU A 206 -11.78 13.45 -4.38
CA LEU A 206 -12.52 13.20 -3.13
C LEU A 206 -13.61 14.25 -2.81
N PRO A 207 -13.38 15.56 -3.00
CA PRO A 207 -14.44 16.56 -2.85
C PRO A 207 -15.55 16.44 -3.89
N VAL A 208 -15.21 16.01 -5.11
CA VAL A 208 -16.18 15.86 -6.20
C VAL A 208 -17.15 14.71 -5.92
N VAL A 209 -16.67 13.62 -5.33
CA VAL A 209 -17.50 12.48 -4.91
C VAL A 209 -18.12 12.66 -3.52
N GLY A 210 -17.97 13.83 -2.89
CA GLY A 210 -18.60 14.18 -1.62
C GLY A 210 -17.93 13.60 -0.37
N VAL A 211 -16.79 12.89 -0.49
CA VAL A 211 -16.08 12.28 0.65
C VAL A 211 -15.51 13.36 1.58
N THR A 212 -15.02 14.46 1.00
CA THR A 212 -14.35 15.55 1.72
C THR A 212 -14.82 16.92 1.26
N GLY A 213 -14.35 17.98 1.90
CA GLY A 213 -14.71 19.37 1.61
C GLY A 213 -13.66 20.25 0.97
N THR A 214 -13.97 21.56 0.98
CA THR A 214 -13.08 22.63 0.56
C THR A 214 -11.80 22.70 1.41
N PRO A 215 -11.82 22.56 2.75
CA PRO A 215 -10.59 22.51 3.55
C PRO A 215 -9.61 21.44 3.08
N TYR A 216 -10.08 20.20 2.86
CA TYR A 216 -9.26 19.14 2.29
C TYR A 216 -8.77 19.50 0.89
N LEU A 217 -9.63 20.05 0.02
CA LEU A 217 -9.25 20.43 -1.35
C LEU A 217 -8.04 21.38 -1.36
N VAL A 218 -8.02 22.38 -0.48
CA VAL A 218 -6.90 23.32 -0.36
C VAL A 218 -5.63 22.59 0.07
N VAL A 219 -5.70 21.73 1.08
CA VAL A 219 -4.54 20.94 1.54
C VAL A 219 -4.04 20.01 0.42
N ALA A 220 -4.94 19.31 -0.25
CA ALA A 220 -4.62 18.41 -1.36
C ALA A 220 -3.96 19.14 -2.53
N ALA A 221 -4.45 20.34 -2.87
CA ALA A 221 -3.88 21.17 -3.92
C ALA A 221 -2.47 21.69 -3.56
N VAL A 222 -2.27 22.18 -2.34
CA VAL A 222 -0.96 22.66 -1.86
C VAL A 222 0.06 21.52 -1.81
N LEU A 223 -0.31 20.39 -1.21
CA LEU A 223 0.53 19.20 -1.16
C LEU A 223 0.80 18.66 -2.56
N GLY A 224 -0.21 18.68 -3.44
CA GLY A 224 -0.12 18.28 -4.83
C GLY A 224 0.89 19.13 -5.60
N ALA A 225 0.80 20.45 -5.50
CA ALA A 225 1.75 21.38 -6.10
C ALA A 225 3.19 21.13 -5.58
N PHE A 226 3.34 20.88 -4.28
CA PHE A 226 4.64 20.57 -3.67
C PHE A 226 5.27 19.28 -4.25
N VAL A 227 4.52 18.17 -4.31
CA VAL A 227 5.07 16.90 -4.82
C VAL A 227 5.30 16.93 -6.33
N LEU A 228 4.45 17.65 -7.08
CA LEU A 228 4.64 17.87 -8.51
C LEU A 228 5.87 18.74 -8.76
N GLY A 229 6.05 19.83 -8.01
CA GLY A 229 7.22 20.69 -8.11
C GLY A 229 8.51 19.92 -7.86
N GLN A 230 8.60 19.18 -6.76
CA GLN A 230 9.78 18.37 -6.45
C GLN A 230 10.03 17.24 -7.45
N GLY A 231 8.97 16.54 -7.87
CA GLY A 231 9.09 15.41 -8.77
C GLY A 231 9.39 15.79 -10.21
N LEU A 232 8.67 16.77 -10.76
CA LEU A 232 8.76 17.13 -12.17
C LEU A 232 10.00 17.97 -12.49
N ALA A 233 10.49 18.79 -11.55
CA ALA A 233 11.65 19.68 -11.77
C ALA A 233 12.90 18.94 -12.28
N SER A 234 13.09 17.68 -11.88
CA SER A 234 14.26 16.88 -12.25
C SER A 234 13.89 15.54 -12.89
N VAL A 235 12.69 15.40 -13.45
CA VAL A 235 12.26 14.13 -14.05
C VAL A 235 13.12 13.71 -15.26
N ARG A 236 13.68 14.68 -16.01
CA ARG A 236 14.51 14.40 -17.19
C ARG A 236 15.90 13.87 -16.83
N HIS A 237 16.53 14.46 -15.81
CA HIS A 237 17.95 14.25 -15.48
C HIS A 237 18.20 13.74 -14.05
N GLY A 238 17.15 13.43 -13.29
CA GLY A 238 17.25 13.02 -11.90
C GLY A 238 18.04 11.73 -11.70
N GLY A 239 18.88 11.69 -10.69
CA GLY A 239 19.56 10.48 -10.24
C GLY A 239 19.02 9.96 -8.91
N ALA A 240 19.81 9.14 -8.23
CA ALA A 240 19.47 8.57 -6.91
C ALA A 240 19.11 9.64 -5.86
N ARG A 241 19.79 10.79 -5.83
CA ARG A 241 19.49 11.90 -4.90
C ARG A 241 18.08 12.46 -5.11
N TRP A 242 17.70 12.69 -6.37
CA TRP A 242 16.37 13.18 -6.72
C TRP A 242 15.30 12.15 -6.35
N ALA A 243 15.49 10.87 -6.68
CA ALA A 243 14.55 9.83 -6.30
C ALA A 243 14.40 9.69 -4.78
N ARG A 244 15.47 9.82 -4.02
CA ARG A 244 15.39 9.87 -2.56
C ARG A 244 14.56 11.07 -2.07
N GLY A 245 14.69 12.24 -2.72
CA GLY A 245 13.85 13.40 -2.46
C GLY A 245 12.36 13.14 -2.73
N VAL A 246 12.02 12.54 -3.88
CA VAL A 246 10.64 12.14 -4.21
C VAL A 246 10.08 11.16 -3.18
N PHE A 247 10.87 10.16 -2.78
CA PHE A 247 10.50 9.22 -1.73
C PHE A 247 10.21 9.93 -0.39
N LEU A 248 11.07 10.84 0.05
CA LEU A 248 10.84 11.61 1.29
C LEU A 248 9.61 12.50 1.18
N ALA A 249 9.41 13.18 0.06
CA ALA A 249 8.22 14.00 -0.19
C ALA A 249 6.95 13.15 -0.13
N SER A 250 6.95 11.95 -0.71
CA SER A 250 5.81 11.03 -0.66
C SER A 250 5.49 10.53 0.75
N LEU A 251 6.52 10.41 1.62
CA LEU A 251 6.37 10.00 3.02
C LEU A 251 5.67 11.07 3.86
N VAL A 252 5.85 12.35 3.50
CA VAL A 252 5.13 13.48 4.12
C VAL A 252 3.75 13.66 3.50
N TYR A 253 3.64 13.51 2.17
CA TYR A 253 2.40 13.72 1.42
C TYR A 253 1.25 12.88 1.96
N LEU A 254 1.42 11.56 2.06
CA LEU A 254 0.31 10.66 2.40
C LEU A 254 -0.24 10.88 3.83
N PRO A 255 0.58 10.94 4.89
CA PRO A 255 0.06 11.15 6.24
C PRO A 255 -0.67 12.49 6.39
N VAL A 256 -0.11 13.58 5.84
CA VAL A 256 -0.76 14.90 5.93
C VAL A 256 -2.07 14.90 5.16
N LEU A 257 -2.09 14.29 3.97
CA LEU A 257 -3.31 14.15 3.18
C LEU A 257 -4.36 13.31 3.91
N PHE A 258 -3.98 12.18 4.52
CA PHE A 258 -4.90 11.32 5.29
C PHE A 258 -5.46 12.04 6.52
N VAL A 259 -4.63 12.79 7.27
CA VAL A 259 -5.10 13.60 8.39
C VAL A 259 -6.13 14.63 7.92
N ALA A 260 -5.87 15.31 6.80
CA ALA A 260 -6.82 16.26 6.23
C ALA A 260 -8.12 15.58 5.78
N MET A 261 -8.05 14.37 5.19
CA MET A 261 -9.25 13.60 4.83
C MET A 261 -10.10 13.32 6.06
N VAL A 262 -9.49 12.77 7.12
CA VAL A 262 -10.22 12.36 8.33
C VAL A 262 -10.82 13.57 9.05
N LEU A 263 -10.14 14.72 9.08
CA LEU A 263 -10.62 15.94 9.74
C LEU A 263 -11.75 16.64 8.99
N ASP A 264 -11.81 16.52 7.66
CA ASP A 264 -12.81 17.17 6.79
C ASP A 264 -13.69 16.14 6.08
N GLY A 265 -13.84 14.94 6.65
CA GLY A 265 -14.75 13.92 6.17
C GLY A 265 -16.20 14.39 6.29
N ARG A 266 -17.00 14.23 5.24
CA ARG A 266 -18.36 14.81 5.14
C ARG A 266 -19.51 13.81 5.03
N LEU A 267 -19.19 12.54 4.85
CA LEU A 267 -20.17 11.47 4.73
C LEU A 267 -20.60 10.96 6.11
#